data_AF-A0A381TVB3-F1
#
_entry.id   AF-A0A381TVB3-F1
#
_cell.length_a   1.000
_cell.length_b   1.000
_cell.length_c   1.000
_cell.angle_alpha   90.00
_cell.angle_beta   90.00
_cell.angle_gamma   90.00
#
_symmetry.space_group_name_H-M   'P 1'
#
loop_
_entity.id
_entity.type
_entity.pdbx_description
1 polymer ?
#
loop_
_entity_poly.entity_id
_entity_poly.type
_entity_poly.pdbx_seq_one_letter_code
_entity_poly.pdbx_strand_id
1 'polypeptide(L)' 'MVAPPTTTAPPTATAPNSVVPEVLDFTATLSDGTTFVGADLAGRDVLFWFWAPS' A
#
# COMPACT_ATOMS: atom_id res chain seq x y z
N MET A 1 37.47 -6.17 -2.05
CA MET A 1 36.32 -6.32 -1.14
C MET A 1 35.23 -5.38 -1.64
N VAL A 2 34.13 -5.90 -2.19
CA VAL A 2 33.01 -5.07 -2.72
C VAL A 2 32.01 -4.86 -1.59
N ALA A 3 31.60 -3.61 -1.32
CA ALA A 3 30.64 -3.28 -0.27
C ALA A 3 29.21 -3.75 -0.65
N PRO A 4 28.36 -4.14 0.33
CA PRO A 4 26.97 -4.48 0.06
C PRO A 4 26.18 -3.24 -0.40
N PRO A 5 25.13 -3.41 -1.22
CA PRO A 5 24.25 -2.29 -1.56
C PRO A 5 23.56 -1.80 -0.29
N THR A 6 23.75 -0.52 0.04
CA THR A 6 22.96 0.17 1.06
C THR A 6 21.59 0.46 0.49
N THR A 7 20.58 -0.31 0.91
CA THR A 7 19.17 0.04 0.69
C THR A 7 18.87 1.30 1.50
N THR A 8 18.71 2.43 0.82
CA THR A 8 18.16 3.65 1.42
C THR A 8 16.72 3.36 1.85
N ALA A 9 16.47 3.36 3.16
CA ALA A 9 15.12 3.28 3.68
C ALA A 9 14.31 4.50 3.18
N PRO A 10 13.06 4.31 2.71
CA PRO A 10 12.23 5.43 2.29
C PRO A 10 12.02 6.40 3.46
N PRO A 11 11.97 7.72 3.20
CA PRO A 11 11.74 8.70 4.25
C PRO A 11 10.41 8.39 4.95
N THR A 12 10.43 8.36 6.28
CA THR A 12 9.21 8.26 7.09
C THR A 12 8.35 9.50 6.82
N ALA A 13 7.32 9.35 5.99
CA ALA A 13 6.35 10.39 5.73
C ALA A 13 5.58 10.66 7.04
N THR A 14 5.72 11.88 7.58
CA THR A 14 4.87 12.37 8.66
C THR A 14 3.43 12.36 8.17
N ALA A 15 2.59 11.50 8.73
CA ALA A 15 1.19 11.38 8.35
C ALA A 15 0.47 12.73 8.55
N PRO A 16 0.10 13.45 7.47
CA PRO A 16 -0.85 14.54 7.63
C PRO A 16 -2.18 13.90 8.05
N ASN A 17 -2.90 14.53 8.98
CA ASN A 17 -4.24 14.20 9.44
C ASN A 17 -4.96 13.26 8.45
N SER A 18 -5.08 11.97 8.79
CA SER A 18 -5.38 10.85 7.88
C SER A 18 -6.69 11.05 7.10
N VAL A 19 -6.66 11.92 6.11
CA VAL A 19 -7.68 12.01 5.07
C VAL A 19 -7.43 10.78 4.23
N VAL A 20 -8.33 9.82 4.35
CA VAL A 20 -8.34 8.65 3.46
C VAL A 20 -8.50 9.20 2.04
N PRO A 21 -7.52 8.98 1.15
CA PRO A 21 -7.66 9.33 -0.26
C PRO A 21 -8.89 8.63 -0.84
N GLU A 22 -9.66 9.30 -1.69
CA GLU A 22 -10.85 8.72 -2.32
C GLU A 22 -10.55 7.40 -3.05
N VAL A 23 -9.34 7.26 -3.61
CA VAL A 23 -8.86 6.01 -4.23
C VAL A 23 -8.73 4.84 -3.25
N LEU A 24 -8.62 5.10 -1.95
CA LEU A 24 -8.60 4.11 -0.88
C LEU A 24 -9.97 3.94 -0.21
N ASP A 25 -10.98 4.74 -0.56
CA ASP A 25 -12.35 4.61 -0.08
C ASP A 25 -13.08 3.49 -0.84
N PHE A 26 -12.60 2.26 -0.68
CA PHE A 26 -13.23 1.08 -1.25
C PHE A 26 -13.19 -0.08 -0.27
N THR A 27 -14.17 -0.96 -0.46
CA THR A 27 -14.18 -2.28 0.16
C THR A 27 -14.25 -3.33 -0.94
N ALA A 28 -13.48 -4.40 -0.77
CA ALA A 28 -13.45 -5.52 -1.69
C ALA A 28 -13.54 -6.84 -0.91
N THR A 29 -14.14 -7.85 -1.51
CA THR A 29 -14.11 -9.21 -0.94
C THR A 29 -12.93 -9.96 -1.53
N LEU A 30 -12.08 -10.49 -0.65
CA LEU A 30 -10.93 -11.31 -1.01
C LEU A 30 -11.39 -12.73 -1.38
N SER A 31 -10.54 -13.47 -2.09
CA SER A 31 -10.86 -14.84 -2.53
C SER A 31 -11.08 -15.82 -1.38
N ASP A 32 -10.61 -15.49 -0.17
CA ASP A 32 -10.84 -16.25 1.06
C ASP A 32 -12.17 -15.90 1.76
N GLY A 33 -12.95 -14.98 1.19
CA GLY A 33 -14.22 -14.50 1.74
C GLY A 33 -14.07 -13.39 2.79
N THR A 34 -12.85 -12.94 3.08
CA THR A 34 -12.63 -11.82 3.99
C THR A 34 -12.86 -10.47 3.30
N THR A 35 -13.12 -9.43 4.08
CA THR A 35 -13.29 -8.07 3.57
C THR A 35 -11.96 -7.32 3.63
N PHE A 36 -11.54 -6.79 2.50
CA PHE A 36 -10.45 -5.85 2.38
C PHE A 36 -11.00 -4.42 2.42
N VAL A 37 -10.44 -3.57 3.29
CA VAL A 37 -10.79 -2.15 3.42
C VAL A 37 -9.60 -1.32 2.93
N GLY A 38 -9.77 -0.60 1.82
CA GLY A 38 -8.70 0.22 1.24
C GLY A 38 -8.21 1.32 2.17
N ALA A 39 -9.10 1.86 3.00
CA ALA A 39 -8.81 2.94 3.95
C ALA A 39 -7.72 2.59 4.97
N ASP A 40 -7.55 1.29 5.28
CA ASP A 40 -6.50 0.82 6.19
C ASP A 40 -5.08 1.02 5.62
N LEU A 41 -4.97 1.23 4.30
CA LEU A 41 -3.71 1.56 3.63
C LEU A 41 -3.41 3.06 3.62
N ALA A 42 -4.30 3.91 4.13
CA ALA A 42 -4.06 5.35 4.14
C ALA A 42 -2.80 5.69 4.95
N GLY A 43 -1.94 6.53 4.38
CA GLY A 43 -0.66 6.90 4.96
C GLY A 43 0.44 5.82 4.85
N ARG A 44 0.19 4.74 4.08
CA ARG A 44 1.21 3.72 3.77
C ARG A 44 1.65 3.84 2.32
N ASP A 45 2.93 3.52 2.07
CA ASP A 45 3.46 3.42 0.71
C ASP A 45 3.01 2.09 0.10
N VAL A 46 2.05 2.14 -0.80
CA VAL A 46 1.37 0.96 -1.37
C VAL A 46 1.26 1.08 -2.89
N LEU A 47 1.49 -0.03 -3.58
CA LEU A 47 1.36 -0.14 -5.04
C LEU A 47 0.30 -1.19 -5.37
N PHE A 48 -0.73 -0.79 -6.13
CA PHE A 48 -1.70 -1.74 -6.69
C PHE A 48 -1.22 -2.22 -8.06
N TRP A 49 -1.09 -3.54 -8.21
CA TRP A 49 -0.73 -4.17 -9.48
C TRP A 49 -1.85 -5.09 -9.93
N PHE A 50 -2.45 -4.76 -11.08
CA PHE A 50 -3.50 -5.55 -11.68
C PHE A 50 -2.91 -6.34 -12.85
N TRP A 51 -3.10 -7.65 -12.82
CA TRP A 51 -2.71 -8.54 -13.91
C TRP A 51 -3.88 -9.48 -14.19
N ALA A 52 -4.12 -9.75 -15.47
CA ALA A 52 -5.16 -10.66 -15.93
C ALA A 52 -4.48 -11.86 -16.62
N PRO A 53 -4.41 -13.04 -15.98
CA PRO A 53 -4.03 -14.25 -16.68
C PRO A 53 -5.11 -14.60 -17.71
N SER A 54 -4.68 -14.86 -18.95
CA SER A 54 -5.52 -15.41 -20.03
C SER A 54 -5.83 -16.88 -19.80
#